data_AF-A0A1H5MFI9-F1
#
_entry.id   AF-A0A1H5MFI9-F1
#
_cell.length_a   1.000
_cell.length_b   1.000
_cell.length_c   1.000
_cell.angle_alpha   90.00
_cell.angle_beta   90.00
_cell.angle_gamma   90.00
#
_symmetry.space_group_name_H-M   'P 1'
#
loop_
_entity.id
_entity.type
_entity.pdbx_description
1 polymer ?
#
loop_
_entity_poly.entity_id
_entity_poly.type
_entity_poly.pdbx_seq_one_letter_code
_entity_poly.pdbx_strand_id
1 'polypeptide(L)'
;MGLHRPDLRAGAPALVLAGVSVVAWAAWLGWDQHREVRADGSVSGPYEAWQVAGLAATLLAAVCCTAARGHSAAAVAGTTAGLTLAAYVDWSGEASGLFMVGVVLVMAGSFVASAVATAVVSALTDTLGRDRPLTR
;
A
#
# COMPACT_ATOMS: atom_id res chain seq x y z
N MET A 1 21.92 25.82 15.22
CA MET A 1 20.63 25.21 14.87
C MET A 1 20.83 24.46 13.55
N GLY A 2 21.30 23.22 13.62
CA GLY A 2 21.70 22.44 12.44
C GLY A 2 20.47 21.94 11.69
N LEU A 3 20.33 22.34 10.43
CA LEU A 3 19.32 21.79 9.52
C LEU A 3 19.61 20.30 9.34
N HIS A 4 18.76 19.48 9.96
CA HIS A 4 18.64 18.06 9.70
C HIS A 4 18.28 17.93 8.21
N ARG A 5 19.27 17.67 7.35
CA ARG A 5 19.00 17.24 5.98
C ARG A 5 18.51 15.80 6.13
N PRO A 6 17.21 15.51 5.96
CA PRO A 6 16.78 14.12 5.95
C PRO A 6 17.58 13.45 4.84
N ASP A 7 18.21 12.31 5.14
CA ASP A 7 18.93 11.54 4.14
C ASP A 7 17.94 11.19 3.03
N LEU A 8 17.94 11.96 1.94
CA LEU A 8 17.06 11.77 0.79
C LEU A 8 17.20 10.35 0.21
N ARG A 9 18.35 9.71 0.46
CA ARG A 9 18.63 8.30 0.12
C ARG A 9 17.85 7.30 0.99
N ALA A 10 17.59 7.63 2.26
CA ALA A 10 16.78 6.80 3.15
C ALA A 10 15.27 6.94 2.84
N GLY A 11 14.84 8.12 2.36
CA GLY A 11 13.45 8.39 1.97
C GLY A 11 13.06 7.95 0.56
N ALA A 12 14.04 7.83 -0.35
CA ALA A 12 13.81 7.42 -1.74
C ALA A 12 12.98 6.12 -1.91
N PRO A 13 13.26 5.02 -1.20
CA PRO A 13 12.45 3.80 -1.33
C PRO A 13 11.00 4.00 -0.88
N ALA A 14 10.76 4.85 0.13
CA ALA A 14 9.40 5.17 0.59
C ALA A 14 8.64 5.99 -0.45
N LEU A 15 9.31 6.97 -1.08
CA LEU A 15 8.76 7.78 -2.17
C LEU A 15 8.43 6.95 -3.41
N VAL A 16 9.34 6.05 -3.81
CA VAL A 16 9.10 5.14 -4.94
C VAL A 16 7.89 4.26 -4.65
N LEU A 17 7.81 3.69 -3.45
CA LEU A 17 6.70 2.81 -3.09
C LEU A 17 5.37 3.56 -2.99
N ALA A 18 5.38 4.79 -2.46
CA ALA A 18 4.21 5.66 -2.47
C ALA A 18 3.73 5.93 -3.91
N GLY A 19 4.65 6.22 -4.82
CA GLY A 19 4.34 6.39 -6.24
C GLY A 19 3.79 5.12 -6.88
N VAL A 20 4.39 3.96 -6.61
CA VAL A 20 3.88 2.65 -7.06
C VAL A 20 2.48 2.40 -6.54
N SER A 21 2.17 2.76 -5.29
CA SER A 21 0.84 2.60 -4.73
C SER A 21 -0.20 3.47 -5.42
N VAL A 22 0.13 4.73 -5.72
CA VAL A 22 -0.77 5.63 -6.47
C VAL A 22 -1.00 5.12 -7.89
N VAL A 23 0.06 4.70 -8.58
CA VAL A 23 -0.06 4.17 -9.95
C VAL A 23 -0.84 2.86 -9.97
N ALA A 24 -0.60 1.95 -9.01
CA ALA A 24 -1.35 0.71 -8.90
C ALA A 24 -2.83 0.97 -8.62
N TRP A 25 -3.15 1.93 -7.76
CA TRP A 25 -4.54 2.36 -7.53
C TRP A 25 -5.19 2.83 -8.83
N ALA A 26 -4.55 3.75 -9.55
CA ALA A 26 -5.08 4.27 -10.81
C ALA A 26 -5.22 3.17 -11.88
N ALA A 27 -4.25 2.25 -11.95
CA ALA A 27 -4.26 1.16 -12.93
C ALA A 27 -5.34 0.10 -12.67
N TRP A 28 -5.70 -0.16 -11.40
CA TRP A 28 -6.72 -1.15 -11.06
C TRP A 28 -8.12 -0.55 -10.89
N LEU A 29 -8.22 0.59 -10.22
CA LEU A 29 -9.49 1.21 -9.82
C LEU A 29 -9.86 2.46 -10.63
N GLY A 30 -8.92 3.00 -11.41
CA GLY A 30 -9.13 4.26 -12.14
C GLY A 30 -9.71 4.12 -13.55
N TRP A 31 -9.62 2.95 -14.16
CA TRP A 31 -10.03 2.76 -15.57
C TRP A 31 -11.48 2.28 -15.73
N ASP A 32 -12.04 1.57 -14.77
CA ASP A 32 -13.43 1.10 -14.82
C ASP A 32 -14.12 1.25 -13.46
N GLN A 33 -15.07 2.18 -13.40
CA GLN A 33 -15.89 2.49 -12.23
C GLN A 33 -17.39 2.30 -12.51
N HIS A 34 -17.73 1.41 -13.45
CA HIS A 34 -19.12 1.17 -13.81
C HIS A 34 -19.88 0.56 -12.63
N ARG A 35 -20.91 1.27 -12.16
CA ARG A 35 -21.86 0.73 -11.19
C ARG A 35 -22.81 -0.22 -11.90
N GLU A 36 -22.62 -1.51 -11.69
CA GLU A 36 -23.61 -2.49 -12.14
C GLU A 36 -24.86 -2.42 -11.27
N VAL A 37 -26.00 -2.21 -11.91
CA VAL A 37 -27.31 -2.34 -11.26
C VAL A 37 -27.72 -3.79 -11.42
N ARG A 38 -27.67 -4.54 -10.32
CA ARG A 38 -28.02 -5.95 -10.32
C ARG A 38 -29.55 -6.10 -10.45
N ALA A 39 -30.01 -7.24 -10.96
CA ALA A 39 -31.42 -7.48 -11.25
C ALA A 39 -32.36 -7.40 -10.03
N ASP A 40 -31.80 -7.44 -8.81
CA ASP A 40 -32.49 -7.25 -7.54
C ASP A 40 -32.64 -5.76 -7.13
N GLY A 41 -32.20 -4.83 -7.98
CA GLY A 41 -32.22 -3.39 -7.74
C GLY A 41 -31.08 -2.90 -6.84
N SER A 42 -30.18 -3.79 -6.39
CA SER A 42 -28.98 -3.38 -5.66
C SER A 42 -27.94 -2.81 -6.61
N VAL A 43 -27.35 -1.68 -6.21
CA VAL A 43 -26.25 -1.06 -6.95
C VAL A 43 -24.96 -1.66 -6.39
N SER A 44 -24.20 -2.34 -7.25
CA SER A 44 -22.83 -2.78 -6.95
C SER A 44 -21.98 -1.56 -6.58
N GLY A 45 -21.01 -1.74 -5.67
CA GLY A 45 -20.03 -0.71 -5.39
C GLY A 45 -19.29 -0.29 -6.67
N PRO A 46 -18.69 0.90 -6.72
CA PRO A 46 -18.00 1.39 -7.93
C PRO A 46 -16.77 0.55 -8.32
N TYR A 47 -16.33 -0.40 -7.48
CA TYR A 47 -15.21 -1.28 -7.75
C TYR A 47 -15.63 -2.73 -7.65
N GLU A 48 -15.17 -3.51 -8.61
CA GLU A 48 -15.34 -4.95 -8.61
C GLU A 48 -14.31 -5.66 -7.72
N ALA A 49 -14.70 -6.78 -7.12
CA ALA A 49 -13.85 -7.50 -6.16
C ALA A 49 -12.50 -7.92 -6.75
N TRP A 50 -12.45 -8.21 -8.05
CA TRP A 50 -11.22 -8.60 -8.74
C TRP A 50 -10.26 -7.42 -8.93
N GLN A 51 -10.77 -6.19 -9.10
CA GLN A 51 -9.93 -5.00 -9.21
C GLN A 51 -9.23 -4.72 -7.87
N VAL A 52 -9.98 -4.82 -6.77
CA VAL A 52 -9.45 -4.68 -5.41
C VAL A 52 -8.44 -5.78 -5.10
N ALA A 53 -8.72 -7.02 -5.50
CA ALA A 53 -7.79 -8.14 -5.32
C ALA A 53 -6.49 -7.95 -6.12
N GLY A 54 -6.59 -7.46 -7.36
CA GLY A 54 -5.43 -7.14 -8.20
C GLY A 54 -4.56 -6.04 -7.59
N LEU A 55 -5.18 -4.98 -7.10
CA LEU A 55 -4.50 -3.91 -6.35
C LEU A 55 -3.78 -4.46 -5.11
N ALA A 56 -4.48 -5.24 -4.29
CA ALA A 56 -3.94 -5.81 -3.07
C ALA A 56 -2.74 -6.73 -3.35
N ALA A 57 -2.84 -7.60 -4.37
CA ALA A 57 -1.75 -8.50 -4.76
C ALA A 57 -0.51 -7.72 -5.26
N THR A 58 -0.72 -6.68 -6.06
CA THR A 58 0.35 -5.84 -6.60
C THR A 58 1.11 -5.12 -5.47
N LEU A 59 0.37 -4.52 -4.53
CA LEU A 59 0.93 -3.83 -3.39
C LEU A 59 1.66 -4.78 -2.44
N LEU A 60 1.08 -5.95 -2.17
CA LEU A 60 1.70 -6.96 -1.33
C LEU A 60 3.04 -7.43 -1.91
N ALA A 61 3.09 -7.69 -3.22
CA ALA A 61 4.33 -8.05 -3.89
C ALA A 61 5.39 -6.94 -3.76
N ALA A 62 5.01 -5.68 -3.95
CA ALA A 62 5.91 -4.53 -3.81
C ALA A 62 6.45 -4.39 -2.38
N VAL A 63 5.57 -4.46 -1.37
CA VAL A 63 5.92 -4.43 0.06
C VAL A 63 6.88 -5.55 0.40
N CYS A 64 6.55 -6.80 0.05
CA CYS A 64 7.40 -7.96 0.31
C CYS A 64 8.78 -7.81 -0.35
N CYS A 65 8.84 -7.29 -1.57
CA CYS A 65 10.09 -7.07 -2.30
C CYS A 65 10.96 -5.98 -1.64
N THR A 66 10.35 -4.92 -1.10
CA THR A 66 11.06 -3.87 -0.36
C THR A 66 11.51 -4.32 1.04
N ALA A 67 10.67 -5.09 1.74
CA ALA A 67 11.00 -5.68 3.04
C ALA A 67 12.16 -6.68 2.92
N ALA A 68 12.14 -7.54 1.89
CA ALA A 68 13.21 -8.50 1.63
C ALA A 68 14.56 -7.84 1.31
N ARG A 69 14.56 -6.56 0.89
CA ARG A 69 15.78 -5.76 0.67
C ARG A 69 16.25 -4.99 1.90
N GLY A 70 15.64 -5.20 3.07
CA GLY A 70 16.01 -4.54 4.33
C GLY A 70 15.47 -3.12 4.49
N HIS A 71 14.52 -2.69 3.65
CA HIS A 71 13.90 -1.36 3.70
C HIS A 71 12.54 -1.38 4.39
N SER A 72 12.44 -2.06 5.53
CA SER A 72 11.19 -2.34 6.27
C SER A 72 10.41 -1.08 6.66
N ALA A 73 11.09 -0.03 7.17
CA ALA A 73 10.43 1.22 7.53
C ALA A 73 9.86 1.97 6.30
N ALA A 74 10.57 1.91 5.17
CA ALA A 74 10.12 2.53 3.92
C ALA A 74 8.97 1.75 3.27
N ALA A 75 8.94 0.42 3.45
CA ALA A 75 7.87 -0.44 2.94
C ALA A 75 6.50 -0.07 3.56
N VAL A 76 6.47 0.13 4.88
CA VAL A 76 5.25 0.52 5.59
C VAL A 76 4.88 1.98 5.30
N ALA A 77 5.84 2.91 5.48
CA ALA A 77 5.55 4.34 5.34
C ALA A 77 5.15 4.71 3.90
N GLY A 78 5.82 4.16 2.89
CA GLY A 78 5.54 4.46 1.48
C GLY A 78 4.17 3.95 1.05
N THR A 79 3.85 2.69 1.37
CA THR A 79 2.58 2.07 0.97
C THR A 79 1.38 2.76 1.62
N THR A 80 1.46 3.01 2.92
CA THR A 80 0.41 3.72 3.66
C THR A 80 0.21 5.14 3.12
N ALA A 81 1.29 5.90 2.97
CA ALA A 81 1.19 7.28 2.46
C ALA A 81 0.61 7.33 1.03
N GLY A 82 1.05 6.43 0.14
CA GLY A 82 0.59 6.40 -1.26
C GLY A 82 -0.88 6.00 -1.40
N LEU A 83 -1.32 4.94 -0.70
CA LEU A 83 -2.72 4.49 -0.69
C LEU A 83 -3.67 5.55 -0.15
N THR A 84 -3.27 6.24 0.92
CA THR A 84 -4.09 7.25 1.55
C THR A 84 -4.20 8.51 0.72
N LEU A 85 -3.11 8.91 0.06
CA LEU A 85 -3.16 10.01 -0.88
C LEU A 85 -4.07 9.68 -2.06
N ALA A 86 -3.99 8.47 -2.61
CA ALA A 86 -4.85 8.02 -3.70
C ALA A 86 -6.33 8.03 -3.28
N ALA A 87 -6.66 7.45 -2.13
CA ALA A 87 -8.02 7.43 -1.60
C ALA A 87 -8.56 8.85 -1.30
N TYR A 88 -7.72 9.73 -0.77
CA TYR A 88 -8.11 11.11 -0.50
C TYR A 88 -8.41 11.85 -1.80
N VAL A 89 -7.54 11.76 -2.81
CA VAL A 89 -7.76 12.42 -4.10
C VAL A 89 -9.01 11.90 -4.78
N ASP A 90 -9.21 10.58 -4.81
CA ASP A 90 -10.33 9.93 -5.49
C ASP A 90 -11.68 10.26 -4.82
N TRP A 91 -11.74 10.27 -3.49
CA TRP A 91 -13.01 10.41 -2.75
C TRP A 91 -13.29 11.82 -2.23
N SER A 92 -12.32 12.75 -2.29
CA SER A 92 -12.49 14.13 -1.80
C SER A 92 -13.61 14.93 -2.48
N GLY A 93 -14.05 14.49 -3.67
CA GLY A 93 -15.16 15.10 -4.41
C GLY A 93 -16.55 14.74 -3.88
N GLU A 94 -16.68 13.71 -3.03
CA GLU A 94 -17.98 13.33 -2.48
C GLU A 94 -18.38 14.29 -1.34
N ALA A 95 -19.52 14.98 -1.50
CA ALA A 95 -20.00 15.99 -0.55
C ALA A 95 -20.36 15.46 0.85
N SER A 96 -20.34 14.14 1.05
CA SER A 96 -20.60 13.51 2.34
C SER A 96 -19.28 13.32 3.09
N GLY A 97 -19.17 13.84 4.32
CA GLY A 97 -17.97 13.67 5.17
C GLY A 97 -17.59 12.23 5.50
N LEU A 98 -18.36 11.25 5.01
CA LEU A 98 -18.02 9.81 5.03
C LEU A 98 -16.72 9.48 4.29
N PHE A 99 -16.32 10.29 3.30
CA PHE A 99 -15.07 10.04 2.56
C PHE A 99 -13.86 9.96 3.51
N MET A 100 -13.83 10.80 4.56
CA MET A 100 -12.76 10.80 5.56
C MET A 100 -12.72 9.50 6.36
N VAL A 101 -13.87 8.88 6.65
CA VAL A 101 -13.92 7.59 7.35
C VAL A 101 -13.32 6.50 6.46
N GLY A 102 -13.64 6.52 5.16
CA GLY A 102 -13.03 5.63 4.18
C GLY A 102 -11.51 5.79 4.12
N VAL A 103 -11.03 7.04 4.01
CA VAL A 103 -9.59 7.35 3.96
C VAL A 103 -8.86 6.86 5.22
N VAL A 104 -9.46 7.03 6.40
CA VAL A 104 -8.91 6.53 7.68
C VAL A 104 -8.89 5.00 7.71
N LEU A 105 -9.93 4.34 7.19
CA LEU A 105 -9.94 2.88 7.10
C LEU A 105 -8.84 2.36 6.17
N VAL A 106 -8.64 3.02 5.02
CA VAL A 106 -7.56 2.69 4.07
C VAL A 106 -6.18 2.93 4.71
N MET A 107 -6.00 4.04 5.43
CA MET A 107 -4.79 4.29 6.24
C MET A 107 -4.53 3.15 7.21
N ALA A 108 -5.49 2.83 8.07
CA ALA A 108 -5.33 1.83 9.11
C ALA A 108 -5.11 0.42 8.53
N GLY A 109 -5.91 0.04 7.54
CA GLY A 109 -5.81 -1.26 6.87
C GLY A 109 -4.48 -1.43 6.16
N SER A 110 -4.04 -0.45 5.38
CA SER A 110 -2.75 -0.49 4.67
C SER A 110 -1.56 -0.50 5.63
N PHE A 111 -1.64 0.25 6.73
CA PHE A 111 -0.61 0.25 7.77
C PHE A 111 -0.47 -1.12 8.42
N VAL A 112 -1.57 -1.71 8.90
CA VAL A 112 -1.57 -3.03 9.54
C VAL A 112 -1.10 -4.10 8.56
N ALA A 113 -1.63 -4.12 7.34
CA ALA A 113 -1.25 -5.11 6.33
C ALA A 113 0.25 -5.02 5.97
N SER A 114 0.76 -3.80 5.77
CA SER A 114 2.17 -3.59 5.43
C SER A 114 3.08 -3.94 6.60
N ALA A 115 2.69 -3.63 7.84
CA ALA A 115 3.45 -3.97 9.03
C ALA A 115 3.54 -5.50 9.23
N VAL A 116 2.41 -6.21 9.10
CA VAL A 116 2.38 -7.68 9.20
C VAL A 116 3.21 -8.32 8.09
N ALA A 117 3.03 -7.90 6.83
CA ALA A 117 3.81 -8.44 5.71
C ALA A 117 5.31 -8.21 5.90
N THR A 118 5.70 -7.01 6.32
CA THR A 118 7.10 -6.67 6.58
C THR A 118 7.69 -7.50 7.73
N ALA A 119 6.93 -7.70 8.81
CA ALA A 119 7.36 -8.53 9.94
C ALA A 119 7.58 -9.99 9.54
N VAL A 120 6.64 -10.57 8.78
CA VAL A 120 6.74 -11.94 8.27
C VAL A 120 7.96 -12.10 7.37
N VAL A 121 8.14 -11.20 6.40
CA VAL A 121 9.28 -11.26 5.47
C VAL A 121 10.61 -11.11 6.21
N SER A 122 10.70 -10.16 7.15
CA SER A 122 11.92 -9.95 7.94
C SER A 122 12.28 -11.18 8.78
N ALA A 123 11.29 -11.81 9.42
CA ALA A 123 11.50 -13.03 10.20
C ALA A 123 11.99 -14.20 9.34
N LEU A 124 11.44 -14.35 8.12
CA LEU A 124 11.87 -15.37 7.17
C LEU A 124 13.30 -15.11 6.68
N THR A 125 13.65 -13.87 6.35
CA THR A 125 15.01 -13.52 5.91
C THR A 125 16.05 -13.68 7.01
N ASP A 126 15.71 -13.36 8.27
CA ASP A 126 16.60 -13.56 9.41
C ASP A 126 16.86 -15.05 9.69
N THR A 127 15.83 -15.89 9.51
CA THR A 127 15.96 -17.34 9.66
C THR A 127 16.89 -17.92 8.60
N LEU A 128 16.69 -17.53 7.33
CA LEU A 128 17.54 -17.95 6.20
C LEU A 128 18.99 -17.44 6.31
N GLY A 129 19.20 -16.27 6.93
CA GLY A 129 20.53 -15.73 7.20
C GLY A 129 21.27 -16.46 8.33
N ARG A 130 20.54 -16.96 9.34
CA ARG A 130 21.08 -17.68 10.49
C ARG A 130 21.54 -19.11 10.13
N ASP A 131 20.96 -19.71 9.10
CA ASP A 131 21.31 -21.05 8.60
C ASP A 131 22.48 -21.06 7.59
N ARG A 132 23.18 -19.94 7.36
CA ARG A 132 24.46 -19.99 6.62
C ARG A 132 25.55 -20.56 7.54
N PRO A 133 26.01 -21.81 7.35
CA PRO A 133 27.12 -22.33 8.12
C PRO A 133 28.35 -21.46 7.85
N LEU A 134 29.05 -21.08 8.92
CA LEU A 134 30.37 -20.46 8.86
C LEU A 134 31.37 -21.49 8.32
N THR A 135 31.35 -21.75 7.01
CA THR A 135 32.46 -22.41 6.34
C THR A 135 33.55 -21.36 6.10
N ARG A 136 34.39 -21.19 7.12
CA ARG A 136 35.70 -20.54 6.99
C ARG A 136 36.74 -21.32 7.75
#